data_AF-N1UG42-F1
#
_entry.id   AF-N1UG42-F1
#
_cell.length_a   1.000
_cell.length_b   1.000
_cell.length_c   1.000
_cell.angle_alpha   90.00
_cell.angle_beta   90.00
_cell.angle_gamma   90.00
#
_symmetry.space_group_name_H-M   'P 1'
#
loop_
_entity.id
_entity.type
_entity.pdbx_description
1 polymer ?
#
loop_
_entity_poly.entity_id
_entity_poly.type
_entity_poly.pdbx_seq_one_letter_code
_entity_poly.pdbx_strand_id
1 'polypeptide(L)'
;MKALITFNHPGGKNVVLPIARHLLRENSDLELDFVITSDLKELEKDLQARVRVFLFSEVVNSKELQILNWNQYRFLLTGTSISGNLEKVIVREARKNKIRSYSIVDHWCNYRIRYEEIENTLDSMPDLIFTPDDLAKHEMIDLGFDPSR
;
A
#
# COMPACT_ATOMS: atom_id res chain seq x y z
N MET A 1 9.31 -8.79 -14.02
CA MET A 1 7.98 -8.37 -13.50
C MET A 1 8.13 -7.08 -12.70
N LYS A 2 7.11 -6.20 -12.59
CA LYS A 2 7.20 -4.99 -11.75
C LYS A 2 6.00 -4.84 -10.80
N ALA A 3 6.25 -4.40 -9.58
CA ALA A 3 5.20 -4.12 -8.59
C ALA A 3 5.45 -2.82 -7.81
N LEU A 4 4.39 -2.31 -7.21
CA LEU A 4 4.39 -1.06 -6.46
C LEU A 4 4.20 -1.36 -4.97
N ILE A 5 5.05 -0.80 -4.12
CA ILE A 5 4.98 -0.91 -2.67
C ILE A 5 4.77 0.49 -2.10
N THR A 6 3.88 0.64 -1.11
CA THR A 6 3.62 1.95 -0.50
C THR A 6 3.35 1.86 0.99
N PHE A 7 3.74 2.91 1.70
CA PHE A 7 3.47 3.15 3.10
C PHE A 7 3.83 4.62 3.44
N ASN A 8 3.10 5.20 4.37
CA ASN A 8 3.30 6.56 4.86
C ASN A 8 3.99 6.59 6.24
N HIS A 9 3.89 5.52 7.02
CA HIS A 9 4.33 5.50 8.42
C HIS A 9 5.14 4.23 8.75
N PRO A 10 6.02 4.25 9.78
CA PRO A 10 6.77 3.07 10.25
C PRO A 10 5.96 1.80 10.50
N GLY A 11 4.69 1.89 10.92
CA GLY A 11 3.83 0.72 11.10
C GLY A 11 3.59 -0.02 9.78
N GLY A 12 3.07 0.69 8.77
CA GLY A 12 2.94 0.21 7.39
C GLY A 12 4.27 -0.29 6.81
N LYS A 13 5.38 0.42 7.06
CA LYS A 13 6.73 -0.02 6.68
C LYS A 13 7.04 -1.42 7.25
N ASN A 14 6.83 -1.61 8.54
CA ASN A 14 7.21 -2.85 9.23
C ASN A 14 6.46 -4.09 8.71
N VAL A 15 5.25 -3.92 8.17
CA VAL A 15 4.48 -5.03 7.60
C VAL A 15 4.82 -5.32 6.13
N VAL A 16 5.09 -4.29 5.31
CA VAL A 16 5.35 -4.50 3.88
C VAL A 16 6.81 -4.84 3.57
N LEU A 17 7.78 -4.36 4.35
CA LEU A 17 9.19 -4.59 4.05
C LEU A 17 9.64 -6.05 4.12
N PRO A 18 9.23 -6.85 5.12
CA PRO A 18 9.54 -8.29 5.14
C PRO A 18 9.01 -9.00 3.88
N ILE A 19 7.83 -8.60 3.42
CA ILE A 19 7.20 -9.17 2.22
C ILE A 19 7.95 -8.73 0.96
N ALA A 20 8.28 -7.45 0.84
CA ALA A 20 9.07 -6.94 -0.28
C ALA A 20 10.42 -7.67 -0.41
N ARG A 21 11.11 -7.89 0.72
CA ARG A 21 12.36 -8.67 0.78
C ARG A 21 12.14 -10.12 0.33
N HIS A 22 11.11 -10.76 0.85
CA HIS A 22 10.76 -12.13 0.46
C HIS A 22 10.48 -12.22 -1.05
N LEU A 23 9.62 -11.35 -1.58
CA LEU A 23 9.27 -11.31 -3.00
C LEU A 23 10.51 -11.13 -3.90
N LEU A 24 11.41 -10.21 -3.55
CA LEU A 24 12.65 -10.00 -4.31
C LEU A 24 13.59 -11.21 -4.27
N ARG A 25 13.61 -11.97 -3.16
CA ARG A 25 14.43 -13.17 -3.01
C ARG A 25 13.87 -14.33 -3.83
N GLU A 26 12.56 -14.53 -3.81
CA GLU A 26 11.90 -15.65 -4.51
C GLU A 26 11.71 -15.38 -6.02
N ASN A 27 11.78 -14.12 -6.46
CA ASN A 27 11.54 -13.72 -7.86
C ASN A 27 12.72 -12.91 -8.39
N SER A 28 13.59 -13.54 -9.18
CA SER A 28 14.81 -12.91 -9.70
C SER A 28 14.53 -11.76 -10.69
N ASP A 29 13.44 -11.85 -11.45
CA ASP A 29 13.04 -10.87 -12.45
C ASP A 29 12.11 -9.77 -11.91
N LEU A 30 11.76 -9.81 -10.61
CA LEU A 30 10.90 -8.81 -9.98
C LEU A 30 11.67 -7.52 -9.68
N GLU A 31 11.10 -6.41 -10.12
CA GLU A 31 11.47 -5.05 -9.75
C GLU A 31 10.37 -4.45 -8.86
N LEU A 32 10.79 -3.67 -7.86
CA LEU A 32 9.86 -2.97 -6.97
C LEU A 32 10.08 -1.45 -7.05
N ASP A 33 8.99 -0.72 -7.26
CA ASP A 33 8.98 0.71 -7.01
C ASP A 33 8.35 0.97 -5.64
N PHE A 34 9.02 1.77 -4.81
CA PHE A 34 8.49 2.25 -3.54
C PHE A 34 7.96 3.66 -3.72
N VAL A 35 6.69 3.87 -3.38
CA VAL A 35 6.05 5.18 -3.34
C VAL A 35 5.72 5.48 -1.90
N ILE A 36 6.40 6.46 -1.32
CA ILE A 36 6.47 6.67 0.12
C ILE A 36 6.61 8.16 0.47
N THR A 37 6.45 8.50 1.73
CA THR A 37 6.50 9.89 2.23
C THR A 37 7.61 10.13 3.26
N SER A 38 8.17 9.06 3.84
CA SER A 38 9.21 9.11 4.86
C SER A 38 10.51 8.53 4.34
N ASP A 39 11.64 9.23 4.56
CA ASP A 39 12.97 8.85 4.09
C ASP A 39 13.34 7.37 4.37
N LEU A 40 13.91 6.70 3.37
CA LEU A 40 14.21 5.26 3.32
C LEU A 40 15.69 4.91 3.43
N LYS A 41 16.53 5.79 3.98
CA LYS A 41 18.00 5.58 4.11
C LYS A 41 18.46 4.17 4.52
N GLU A 42 17.67 3.42 5.28
CA GLU A 42 17.98 2.04 5.68
C GLU A 42 17.60 0.97 4.65
N LEU A 43 16.57 1.22 3.83
CA LEU A 43 16.06 0.27 2.85
C LEU A 43 17.00 0.07 1.67
N GLU A 44 17.69 1.14 1.29
CA GLU A 44 18.49 1.15 0.07
C GLU A 44 19.57 0.06 0.15
N LYS A 45 20.34 -0.03 1.23
CA LYS A 45 21.50 -0.96 1.32
C LYS A 45 21.15 -2.43 1.12
N ASP A 46 19.97 -2.87 1.57
CA ASP A 46 19.55 -4.28 1.49
C ASP A 46 18.97 -4.66 0.13
N LEU A 47 18.56 -3.68 -0.70
CA LEU A 47 17.74 -3.91 -1.89
C LEU A 47 18.39 -3.45 -3.22
N GLN A 48 19.68 -3.05 -3.21
CA GLN A 48 20.31 -2.35 -4.34
C GLN A 48 20.48 -3.23 -5.59
N ALA A 49 19.62 -2.98 -6.58
CA ALA A 49 19.74 -3.17 -8.04
C ALA A 49 18.36 -3.22 -8.70
N ARG A 50 17.32 -3.60 -7.93
CA ARG A 50 15.96 -3.88 -8.44
C ARG A 50 14.88 -3.03 -7.77
N VAL A 51 15.30 -1.93 -7.15
CA VAL A 51 14.43 -1.03 -6.40
C VAL A 51 14.60 0.41 -6.84
N ARG A 52 13.48 1.10 -7.03
CA ARG A 52 13.41 2.55 -7.22
C ARG A 52 12.52 3.16 -6.14
N VAL A 53 12.89 4.33 -5.64
CA VAL A 53 12.12 5.06 -4.63
C VAL A 53 11.57 6.35 -5.23
N PHE A 54 10.29 6.62 -4.98
CA PHE A 54 9.60 7.86 -5.24
C PHE A 54 9.14 8.43 -3.90
N LEU A 55 9.74 9.55 -3.51
CA LEU A 55 9.44 10.23 -2.26
C LEU A 55 8.49 11.40 -2.54
N PHE A 56 7.38 11.44 -1.81
CA PHE A 56 6.36 12.49 -1.89
C PHE A 56 6.16 13.16 -0.52
N SER A 57 5.35 14.21 -0.47
CA SER A 57 4.82 14.76 0.79
C SER A 57 3.80 13.81 1.42
N GLU A 58 3.49 14.02 2.70
CA GLU A 58 2.49 13.25 3.45
C GLU A 58 1.08 13.30 2.82
N VAL A 59 0.77 14.43 2.18
CA VAL A 59 -0.43 14.61 1.36
C VAL A 59 -0.02 14.63 -0.09
N VAL A 60 -0.63 13.76 -0.89
CA VAL A 60 -0.37 13.56 -2.32
C VAL A 60 -1.68 13.67 -3.09
N ASN A 61 -1.61 14.15 -4.32
CA ASN A 61 -2.75 14.15 -5.24
C ASN A 61 -2.47 13.29 -6.50
N SER A 62 -3.54 12.92 -7.21
CA SER A 62 -3.47 12.06 -8.40
C SER A 62 -2.56 12.59 -9.52
N LYS A 63 -2.31 13.91 -9.61
CA LYS A 63 -1.45 14.49 -10.65
C LYS A 63 0.02 14.19 -10.37
N GLU A 64 0.42 14.21 -9.11
CA GLU A 64 1.79 13.90 -8.70
C GLU A 64 2.14 12.44 -9.02
N LEU A 65 1.17 11.53 -8.89
CA LEU A 65 1.36 10.11 -9.20
C LEU A 65 1.39 9.80 -10.71
N GLN A 66 1.20 10.79 -11.61
CA GLN A 66 1.31 10.57 -13.06
C GLN A 66 2.75 10.31 -13.52
N ILE A 67 3.74 10.57 -12.68
CA ILE A 67 5.14 10.19 -12.94
C ILE A 67 5.34 8.67 -12.97
N LEU A 68 4.40 7.91 -12.39
CA LEU A 68 4.43 6.46 -12.36
C LEU A 68 3.93 5.91 -13.70
N ASN A 69 4.69 4.97 -14.28
CA ASN A 69 4.24 4.27 -15.47
C ASN A 69 3.32 3.10 -15.07
N TRP A 70 2.06 3.44 -14.74
CA TRP A 70 1.07 2.53 -14.15
C TRP A 70 0.94 1.19 -14.90
N ASN A 71 1.00 1.21 -16.23
CA ASN A 71 0.86 0.01 -17.06
C ASN A 71 1.95 -1.06 -16.85
N GLN A 72 3.06 -0.73 -16.16
CA GLN A 72 4.13 -1.68 -15.86
C GLN A 72 3.85 -2.52 -14.61
N TYR A 73 3.02 -2.03 -13.69
CA TYR A 73 2.80 -2.71 -12.42
C TYR A 73 1.80 -3.84 -12.54
N ARG A 74 2.15 -4.99 -11.96
CA ARG A 74 1.27 -6.15 -11.86
C ARG A 74 0.39 -6.11 -10.62
N PHE A 75 0.91 -5.52 -9.55
CA PHE A 75 0.15 -5.33 -8.33
C PHE A 75 0.68 -4.14 -7.51
N LEU A 76 -0.16 -3.69 -6.59
CA LEU A 76 0.13 -2.75 -5.52
C LEU A 76 0.04 -3.47 -4.18
N LEU A 77 1.03 -3.31 -3.30
CA LEU A 77 0.97 -3.71 -1.90
C LEU A 77 1.10 -2.47 -1.01
N THR A 78 0.13 -2.28 -0.12
CA THR A 78 0.10 -1.15 0.82
C THR A 78 0.21 -1.63 2.26
N GLY A 79 0.99 -0.90 3.06
CA GLY A 79 0.85 -0.91 4.51
C GLY A 79 -0.08 0.24 4.89
N THR A 80 -1.04 0.04 5.78
CA THR A 80 -2.00 1.10 6.10
C THR A 80 -1.42 2.15 7.04
N SER A 81 -1.94 3.38 6.96
CA SER A 81 -1.74 4.45 7.95
C SER A 81 -3.04 5.20 8.20
N ILE A 82 -3.13 5.88 9.34
CA ILE A 82 -4.18 6.87 9.63
C ILE A 82 -3.75 8.29 9.26
N SER A 83 -2.45 8.51 9.06
CA SER A 83 -1.86 9.79 8.70
C SER A 83 -1.79 9.94 7.18
N GLY A 84 -1.79 11.18 6.70
CA GLY A 84 -1.75 11.51 5.27
C GLY A 84 -2.85 10.86 4.43
N ASN A 85 -2.61 10.78 3.12
CA ASN A 85 -3.54 10.17 2.16
C ASN A 85 -2.87 9.32 1.09
N LEU A 86 -1.56 9.09 1.16
CA LEU A 86 -0.81 8.42 0.08
C LEU A 86 -1.42 7.07 -0.28
N GLU A 87 -1.61 6.18 0.69
CA GLU A 87 -2.13 4.84 0.48
C GLU A 87 -3.57 4.87 -0.07
N LYS A 88 -4.35 5.87 0.32
CA LYS A 88 -5.72 6.06 -0.16
C LYS A 88 -5.75 6.45 -1.62
N VAL A 89 -4.93 7.43 -1.99
CA VAL A 89 -4.87 7.96 -3.36
C VAL A 89 -4.26 6.92 -4.30
N ILE A 90 -3.20 6.23 -3.89
CA ILE A 90 -2.51 5.25 -4.73
C ILE A 90 -3.37 4.01 -4.99
N VAL A 91 -4.19 3.56 -4.03
CA VAL A 91 -5.19 2.48 -4.27
C VAL A 91 -6.25 2.93 -5.27
N ARG A 92 -6.75 4.16 -5.17
CA ARG A 92 -7.72 4.71 -6.14
C ARG A 92 -7.13 4.80 -7.54
N GLU A 93 -5.88 5.22 -7.68
CA GLU A 93 -5.18 5.25 -8.97
C GLU A 93 -4.90 3.83 -9.50
N ALA A 94 -4.49 2.89 -8.65
CA ALA A 94 -4.31 1.49 -9.03
C ALA A 94 -5.62 0.90 -9.61
N ARG A 95 -6.75 1.18 -8.95
CA ARG A 95 -8.08 0.76 -9.42
C ARG A 95 -8.41 1.32 -10.81
N LYS A 96 -8.17 2.62 -11.05
CA LYS A 96 -8.38 3.25 -12.36
C LYS A 96 -7.54 2.59 -13.46
N ASN A 97 -6.33 2.18 -13.11
CA ASN A 97 -5.39 1.51 -14.00
C ASN A 97 -5.53 -0.02 -14.04
N LYS A 98 -6.58 -0.58 -13.41
CA LYS A 98 -6.85 -2.03 -13.35
C LYS A 98 -5.69 -2.84 -12.75
N ILE A 99 -4.95 -2.25 -11.81
CA ILE A 99 -3.87 -2.90 -11.09
C ILE A 99 -4.45 -3.47 -9.81
N ARG A 100 -4.21 -4.76 -9.59
CA ARG A 100 -4.69 -5.44 -8.40
C ARG A 100 -3.97 -4.92 -7.16
N SER A 101 -4.74 -4.56 -6.15
CA SER A 101 -4.28 -3.89 -4.94
C SER A 101 -4.50 -4.78 -3.72
N TYR A 102 -3.48 -4.81 -2.87
CA TYR A 102 -3.43 -5.55 -1.62
C TYR A 102 -3.10 -4.57 -0.50
N SER A 103 -3.75 -4.72 0.65
CA SER A 103 -3.40 -3.93 1.84
C SER A 103 -3.20 -4.82 3.05
N ILE A 104 -2.28 -4.43 3.93
CA ILE A 104 -2.04 -5.09 5.21
C ILE A 104 -2.36 -4.12 6.33
N VAL A 105 -3.31 -4.51 7.17
CA VAL A 105 -3.66 -3.77 8.38
C VAL A 105 -2.56 -4.00 9.41
N ASP A 106 -1.92 -2.91 9.84
CA ASP A 106 -0.78 -2.94 10.77
C ASP A 106 -1.18 -2.70 12.23
N HIS A 107 -2.45 -2.34 12.49
CA HIS A 107 -2.97 -2.07 13.84
C HIS A 107 -4.47 -2.37 13.97
N TRP A 108 -4.87 -2.90 15.13
CA TRP A 108 -6.23 -3.32 15.51
C TRP A 108 -7.19 -2.17 15.87
N CYS A 109 -7.12 -1.04 15.15
CA CYS A 109 -8.07 0.04 15.35
C CYS A 109 -8.13 0.97 14.15
N ASN A 110 -9.15 1.84 14.16
CA ASN A 110 -9.31 2.93 13.20
C ASN A 110 -9.38 2.40 11.76
N TYR A 111 -10.09 1.28 11.54
CA TYR A 111 -10.11 0.60 10.25
C TYR A 111 -10.69 1.51 9.14
N ARG A 112 -11.85 2.12 9.35
CA ARG A 112 -12.52 2.94 8.32
C ARG A 112 -11.64 4.10 7.84
N ILE A 113 -11.07 4.88 8.76
CA ILE A 113 -10.23 6.04 8.41
C ILE A 113 -8.98 5.65 7.59
N ARG A 114 -8.53 4.39 7.61
CA ARG A 114 -7.43 3.93 6.75
C ARG A 114 -7.83 3.80 5.28
N TYR A 115 -9.11 3.61 5.00
CA TYR A 115 -9.66 3.33 3.66
C TYR A 115 -10.69 4.36 3.18
N GLU A 116 -10.92 5.42 3.95
CA GLU A 116 -11.83 6.52 3.62
C GLU A 116 -11.07 7.82 3.40
N GLU A 117 -11.17 8.36 2.19
CA GLU A 117 -10.86 9.75 1.90
C GLU A 117 -12.11 10.62 2.03
N ILE A 118 -13.26 10.09 1.61
CA ILE A 118 -14.58 10.66 1.88
C ILE A 118 -15.22 9.87 3.02
N GLU A 119 -15.62 10.58 4.07
CA GLU A 119 -16.25 9.99 5.26
C GLU A 119 -17.40 9.05 4.88
N ASN A 120 -17.40 7.85 5.46
CA ASN A 120 -18.40 6.81 5.25
C ASN A 120 -18.43 6.11 3.87
N THR A 121 -17.42 6.27 3.01
CA THR A 121 -17.48 5.75 1.63
C THR A 121 -16.59 4.55 1.31
N LEU A 122 -15.70 4.13 2.22
CA LEU A 122 -14.64 3.13 2.00
C LEU A 122 -14.01 3.23 0.59
N ASP A 123 -13.86 4.45 0.06
CA ASP A 123 -13.59 4.70 -1.36
C ASP A 123 -12.18 4.29 -1.80
N SER A 124 -11.29 4.08 -0.84
CA SER A 124 -9.92 3.60 -1.02
C SER A 124 -9.72 2.15 -0.58
N MET A 125 -10.79 1.33 -0.53
CA MET A 125 -10.65 -0.10 -0.26
C MET A 125 -9.89 -0.84 -1.39
N PRO A 126 -8.88 -1.66 -1.08
CA PRO A 126 -8.14 -2.46 -2.07
C PRO A 126 -9.00 -3.62 -2.60
N ASP A 127 -8.40 -4.47 -3.44
CA ASP A 127 -9.03 -5.72 -3.90
C ASP A 127 -8.91 -6.85 -2.87
N LEU A 128 -7.91 -6.79 -1.99
CA LEU A 128 -7.75 -7.73 -0.88
C LEU A 128 -7.12 -7.05 0.35
N ILE A 129 -7.67 -7.29 1.54
CA ILE A 129 -7.16 -6.85 2.83
C ILE A 129 -6.67 -8.05 3.64
N PHE A 130 -5.41 -8.00 4.06
CA PHE A 130 -4.85 -8.91 5.05
C PHE A 130 -5.05 -8.31 6.44
N THR A 131 -5.89 -8.95 7.25
CA THR A 131 -6.12 -8.59 8.65
C THR A 131 -5.11 -9.31 9.56
N PRO A 132 -4.75 -8.72 10.71
CA PRO A 132 -3.78 -9.33 11.62
C PRO A 132 -4.32 -10.59 12.32
N ASP A 133 -5.64 -10.67 12.53
CA ASP A 133 -6.32 -11.83 13.08
C ASP A 133 -7.81 -11.86 12.68
N ASP A 134 -8.51 -12.88 13.16
CA ASP A 134 -9.95 -13.05 12.95
C ASP A 134 -10.77 -11.98 13.68
N LEU A 135 -10.33 -11.47 14.84
CA LEU A 135 -11.07 -10.46 15.58
C LEU A 135 -11.14 -9.16 14.78
N ALA A 136 -10.00 -8.67 14.28
CA ALA A 136 -9.94 -7.50 13.41
C ALA A 136 -10.80 -7.69 12.14
N LYS A 137 -10.82 -8.90 11.57
CA LYS A 137 -11.69 -9.22 10.43
C LYS A 137 -13.16 -9.05 10.78
N HIS A 138 -13.63 -9.59 11.90
CA HIS A 138 -15.03 -9.45 12.31
C HIS A 138 -15.38 -7.99 12.58
N GLU A 139 -14.53 -7.26 13.29
CA GLU A 139 -14.74 -5.82 13.56
C GLU A 139 -14.82 -5.01 12.25
N MET A 140 -13.98 -5.32 11.26
CA MET A 140 -14.05 -4.68 9.95
C MET A 140 -15.35 -5.00 9.22
N ILE A 141 -15.82 -6.25 9.25
CA ILE A 141 -17.10 -6.63 8.64
C ILE A 141 -18.26 -5.86 9.31
N ASP A 142 -18.27 -5.77 10.64
CA ASP A 142 -19.27 -5.02 11.39
C ASP A 142 -19.25 -3.51 11.07
N LEU A 143 -18.08 -2.98 10.69
CA LEU A 143 -17.91 -1.60 10.21
C LEU A 143 -18.28 -1.41 8.74
N GLY A 144 -18.77 -2.44 8.04
CA GLY A 144 -19.28 -2.38 6.68
C GLY A 144 -18.26 -2.71 5.59
N PHE A 145 -17.12 -3.32 5.94
CA PHE A 145 -16.19 -3.84 4.94
C PHE A 145 -16.77 -5.08 4.25
N ASP A 146 -16.51 -5.20 2.95
CA ASP A 146 -16.95 -6.34 2.14
C ASP A 146 -16.13 -7.59 2.52
N PRO A 147 -16.73 -8.67 3.05
CA PRO A 147 -16.01 -9.87 3.48
C PRO A 147 -15.42 -10.68 2.32
N SER A 148 -15.74 -10.35 1.06
CA SER A 148 -15.15 -10.96 -0.13
C SER A 148 -13.84 -10.29 -0.59
N ARG A 149 -13.48 -9.18 0.06
CA ARG A 149 -12.24 -8.43 -0.14
C ARG A 149 -11.33 -8.54 1.08
#